data_AF-A0A957Z8B8-F1
#
_entry.id   AF-A0A957Z8B8-F1
#
_cell.length_a   1.000
_cell.length_b   1.000
_cell.length_c   1.000
_cell.angle_alpha   90.00
_cell.angle_beta   90.00
_cell.angle_gamma   90.00
#
_symmetry.space_group_name_H-M   'P 1'
#
loop_
_entity.id
_entity.type
_entity.pdbx_description
1 polymer ?
#
loop_
_entity_poly.entity_id
_entity_poly.type
_entity_poly.pdbx_seq_one_letter_code
_entity_poly.pdbx_strand_id
1 'polypeptide(L)'
;IYFRDPLGQLIECACYKFEPPVGATHADVLREAHLLRVARGDHHIADEHLADAIELLVVRNQPSLSDDRAAQDPYTAKPPVWD
;
A
#
# COMPACT_ATOMS: atom_id res chain seq x y z
N ILE A 1 -7.07 -11.88 14.23
CA ILE A 1 -7.79 -12.99 14.90
C ILE A 1 -7.69 -12.80 16.41
N TYR A 2 -8.75 -13.09 17.16
CA TYR A 2 -8.76 -13.00 18.63
C TYR A 2 -8.79 -14.41 19.23
N PHE A 3 -7.97 -14.67 20.23
CA PHE A 3 -8.02 -15.93 20.99
C PHE A 3 -7.65 -15.68 22.45
N ARG A 4 -8.06 -16.61 23.31
CA ARG A 4 -7.68 -16.59 24.73
C ARG A 4 -6.53 -17.57 24.94
N ASP A 5 -5.53 -17.15 25.69
CA ASP A 5 -4.53 -18.08 26.19
C ASP A 5 -5.15 -19.02 27.25
N PRO A 6 -4.44 -20.08 27.69
CA PRO A 6 -4.95 -21.00 28.71
C PRO A 6 -5.25 -20.36 30.08
N LEU A 7 -4.72 -19.17 30.37
CA LEU A 7 -4.96 -18.41 31.60
C LEU A 7 -6.07 -17.36 31.44
N GLY A 8 -6.69 -17.28 30.26
CA GLY A 8 -7.83 -16.42 29.96
C GLY A 8 -7.48 -15.05 29.36
N GLN A 9 -6.20 -14.74 29.15
CA GLN A 9 -5.75 -13.49 28.53
C GLN A 9 -6.25 -13.41 27.08
N LEU A 10 -6.98 -12.35 26.74
CA LEU A 10 -7.42 -12.10 25.35
C LEU A 10 -6.26 -11.52 24.55
N ILE A 11 -5.83 -12.24 23.53
CA ILE A 11 -4.76 -11.87 22.62
C ILE A 11 -5.37 -11.57 21.25
N GLU A 12 -4.94 -10.46 20.65
CA GLU A 12 -5.25 -10.11 19.26
C GLU A 12 -4.02 -10.33 18.40
N CYS A 13 -4.10 -11.27 17.46
CA CYS A 13 -3.15 -11.34 16.36
C CYS A 13 -3.63 -10.43 15.23
N ALA A 14 -2.95 -9.30 15.06
CA ALA A 14 -3.02 -8.52 13.84
C ALA A 14 -2.12 -9.19 12.79
N CYS A 15 -2.69 -9.54 11.64
CA CYS A 15 -1.93 -9.90 10.45
C CYS A 15 -2.14 -8.77 9.45
N TYR A 16 -1.06 -8.22 8.91
CA TYR A 16 -1.15 -7.21 7.87
C TYR A 16 -1.61 -7.89 6.57
N LYS A 17 -2.60 -7.30 5.90
CA LYS A 17 -3.09 -7.75 4.59
C LYS A 17 -2.23 -7.24 3.43
N PHE A 18 -1.10 -6.59 3.72
CA PHE A 18 -0.24 -5.93 2.76
C PHE A 18 1.23 -6.16 3.14
N GLU A 19 2.11 -6.05 2.16
CA GLU A 19 3.56 -6.01 2.37
C GLU A 19 4.08 -4.62 2.01
N PRO A 20 4.96 -4.00 2.82
CA PRO A 20 5.55 -2.71 2.50
C PRO A 20 6.39 -2.76 1.22
N PRO A 21 6.47 -1.67 0.46
CA PRO A 21 7.42 -1.58 -0.64
C PRO A 21 8.87 -1.63 -0.12
N VAL A 22 9.79 -2.08 -0.96
CA VAL A 22 11.21 -2.18 -0.62
C VAL A 22 11.73 -0.84 -0.07
N GLY A 23 12.41 -0.91 1.08
CA GLY A 23 12.95 0.27 1.77
C GLY A 23 11.95 1.00 2.68
N ALA A 24 10.70 0.54 2.77
CA ALA A 24 9.72 1.02 3.74
C ALA A 24 9.39 -0.04 4.79
N THR A 25 8.91 0.40 5.94
CA THR A 25 8.40 -0.49 7.00
C THR A 25 6.88 -0.52 7.02
N HIS A 26 6.29 -1.50 7.71
CA HIS A 26 4.85 -1.52 7.98
C HIS A 26 4.37 -0.25 8.69
N ALA A 27 5.21 0.31 9.58
CA ALA A 27 4.90 1.55 10.27
C ALA A 27 4.85 2.75 9.32
N ASP A 28 5.69 2.80 8.29
CA ASP A 28 5.65 3.86 7.28
C ASP A 28 4.34 3.81 6.49
N VAL A 29 3.94 2.63 6.03
CA VAL A 29 2.66 2.44 5.31
C VAL A 29 1.49 2.84 6.20
N LEU A 30 1.45 2.38 7.46
CA LEU A 30 0.36 2.70 8.39
C LEU A 30 0.31 4.19 8.73
N ARG A 31 1.45 4.87 8.82
CA ARG A 31 1.51 6.31 9.04
C ARG A 31 0.90 7.08 7.86
N GLU A 32 1.32 6.80 6.63
CA GLU A 32 0.78 7.48 5.45
C GLU A 32 -0.71 7.15 5.27
N ALA A 33 -1.11 5.89 5.46
CA ALA A 33 -2.51 5.47 5.40
C ALA A 33 -3.37 6.17 6.47
N HIS A 34 -2.82 6.37 7.67
CA HIS A 34 -3.49 7.15 8.71
C HIS A 34 -3.69 8.61 8.29
N LEU A 35 -2.68 9.26 7.70
CA LEU A 35 -2.78 10.64 7.23
C LEU A 35 -3.85 10.79 6.14
N LEU A 36 -3.89 9.85 5.18
CA LEU A 36 -4.91 9.82 4.13
C LEU A 36 -6.31 9.65 4.72
N ARG A 37 -6.48 8.71 5.65
CA ARG A 37 -7.75 8.47 6.35
C ARG A 37 -8.22 9.71 7.10
N VAL A 38 -7.33 10.41 7.83
CA VAL A 38 -7.65 11.67 8.51
C VAL A 38 -8.13 12.71 7.51
N ALA A 39 -7.38 12.90 6.41
CA ALA A 39 -7.70 13.88 5.39
C ALA A 39 -9.06 13.62 4.72
N ARG A 40 -9.45 12.35 4.57
CA ARG A 40 -10.74 11.92 4.02
C ARG A 40 -11.88 11.95 5.04
N GLY A 41 -11.57 12.00 6.33
CA GLY A 41 -12.57 11.98 7.40
C GLY A 41 -13.12 10.57 7.69
N ASP A 42 -12.41 9.52 7.26
CA ASP A 42 -12.89 8.16 7.37
C ASP A 42 -12.70 7.58 8.78
N HIS A 43 -13.66 6.73 9.17
CA HIS A 43 -13.73 6.16 10.51
C HIS A 43 -12.54 5.25 10.85
N HIS A 44 -12.01 4.52 9.87
CA HIS A 44 -10.91 3.58 10.05
C HIS A 44 -10.08 3.46 8.77
N ILE A 45 -8.87 2.90 8.89
CA ILE A 45 -8.02 2.62 7.73
C ILE A 45 -8.67 1.48 6.95
N ALA A 46 -9.05 1.78 5.72
CA ALA A 46 -9.55 0.83 4.74
C ALA A 46 -8.49 0.51 3.66
N ASP A 47 -8.78 -0.46 2.80
CA ASP A 47 -7.84 -0.96 1.79
C ASP A 47 -7.39 0.12 0.80
N GLU A 48 -8.27 1.08 0.46
CA GLU A 48 -7.93 2.25 -0.36
C GLU A 48 -6.83 3.12 0.25
N HIS A 49 -6.84 3.31 1.57
CA HIS A 49 -5.83 4.10 2.27
C HIS A 49 -4.46 3.41 2.23
N LEU A 50 -4.46 2.08 2.33
CA LEU A 50 -3.24 1.27 2.25
C LEU A 50 -2.70 1.27 0.82
N ALA A 51 -3.57 1.11 -0.17
CA ALA A 51 -3.19 1.15 -1.58
C ALA A 51 -2.51 2.48 -1.94
N ASP A 52 -3.17 3.59 -1.60
CA ASP A 52 -2.67 4.94 -1.88
C ASP A 52 -1.38 5.25 -1.10
N ALA A 53 -1.27 4.79 0.16
CA ALA A 53 -0.06 4.94 0.97
C ALA A 53 1.13 4.20 0.35
N ILE A 54 0.92 2.96 -0.11
CA ILE A 54 1.95 2.15 -0.76
C ILE A 54 2.38 2.83 -2.07
N GLU A 55 1.44 3.26 -2.90
CA GLU A 55 1.73 3.96 -4.16
C GLU A 55 2.56 5.23 -3.91
N LEU A 56 2.18 6.03 -2.91
CA LEU A 56 2.88 7.24 -2.54
C LEU A 56 4.31 6.95 -2.05
N LEU A 57 4.52 5.89 -1.27
CA LEU A 57 5.87 5.47 -0.85
C LEU A 57 6.71 4.96 -2.02
N VAL A 58 6.11 4.24 -2.96
CA VAL A 58 6.79 3.78 -4.19
C VAL A 58 7.22 4.98 -5.04
N VAL A 59 6.33 5.93 -5.30
CA VAL A 59 6.64 7.14 -6.08
C VAL A 59 7.78 7.94 -5.44
N ARG A 60 7.77 8.08 -4.11
CA ARG A 60 8.81 8.82 -3.38
C ARG A 60 10.17 8.13 -3.40
N ASN A 61 10.20 6.81 -3.22
CA ASN A 61 11.43 6.09 -2.92
C ASN A 61 12.02 5.35 -4.13
N GLN A 62 11.22 5.05 -5.16
CA GLN A 62 11.64 4.25 -6.31
C GLN A 62 11.75 5.12 -7.56
N PRO A 63 12.99 5.37 -8.07
CA PRO A 63 13.16 6.05 -9.33
C PRO A 63 12.66 5.18 -10.49
N SER A 64 12.20 5.82 -11.57
CA SER A 64 11.77 5.16 -12.80
C SER A 64 12.52 5.77 -13.97
N LEU A 65 12.73 4.98 -15.02
CA LEU A 65 13.27 5.44 -16.30
C LEU A 65 12.19 6.05 -17.20
N SER A 66 10.91 5.95 -16.80
CA SER A 66 9.78 6.58 -17.48
C SER A 66 9.30 7.77 -16.67
N ASP A 67 9.05 8.89 -17.36
CA ASP A 67 8.41 10.08 -16.79
C ASP A 67 6.92 9.83 -16.51
N ASP A 68 6.25 9.08 -17.40
CA ASP A 68 4.87 8.64 -17.20
C ASP A 68 4.84 7.27 -16.50
N ARG A 69 4.09 7.19 -15.40
CA ARG A 69 3.89 5.98 -14.60
C ARG A 69 2.43 5.54 -14.54
N ALA A 70 1.55 6.18 -15.31
CA ALA A 70 0.15 5.78 -15.41
C ALA A 70 0.02 4.39 -16.05
N ALA A 71 -1.07 3.69 -15.74
CA ALA A 71 -1.41 2.42 -16.37
C ALA A 71 -1.52 2.60 -17.90
N GLN A 72 -0.77 1.80 -18.66
CA GLN A 72 -0.76 1.85 -20.13
C GLN A 72 -1.64 0.74 -20.71
N ASP A 73 -2.25 1.00 -21.88
CA ASP A 73 -3.01 0.00 -22.64
C ASP A 73 -2.07 -0.76 -23.61
N PRO A 74 -1.79 -2.05 -23.37
CA PRO A 74 -0.88 -2.82 -24.22
C PRO A 74 -1.54 -3.31 -25.53
N TYR A 75 -2.86 -3.18 -25.70
CA TYR A 75 -3.59 -3.76 -26.84
C TYR A 75 -3.90 -2.76 -27.93
N THR A 76 -4.08 -1.48 -27.59
CA THR A 76 -4.37 -0.43 -28.58
C THR A 76 -3.09 0.17 -29.17
N ALA A 77 -2.00 0.24 -28.39
CA ALA A 77 -0.72 0.72 -28.89
C ALA A 77 0.00 -0.38 -29.66
N LYS A 78 0.22 -0.19 -30.97
CA LYS A 78 1.09 -1.09 -31.74
C LYS A 78 2.51 -0.96 -31.16
N PRO A 79 3.14 -2.04 -30.66
CA PRO A 79 4.49 -1.94 -30.13
C PRO A 79 5.42 -1.43 -31.24
N PRO A 80 6.45 -0.63 -30.91
CA PRO A 80 7.40 -0.18 -31.90
C PRO A 80 7.97 -1.41 -32.63
N VAL A 81 7.95 -1.38 -33.96
CA VAL A 81 8.68 -2.36 -34.75
C VAL A 81 10.14 -1.97 -34.60
N TRP A 82 10.90 -2.82 -33.92
CA TRP A 82 12.35 -2.67 -33.83
C TRP A 82 12.92 -3.26 -35.12
N ASP A 83 13.62 -2.45 -35.91
CA ASP A 83 14.40 -2.90 -37.08
C ASP A 83 15.70 -3.61 -36.64
#